data_AF-A0A5C9E8J1-F1
#
_entry.id   AF-A0A5C9E8J1-F1
#
_cell.length_a   1.000
_cell.length_b   1.000
_cell.length_c   1.000
_cell.angle_alpha   90.00
_cell.angle_beta   90.00
_cell.angle_gamma   90.00
#
_symmetry.space_group_name_H-M   'P 1'
#
loop_
_entity.id
_entity.type
_entity.pdbx_description
1 polymer ?
#
loop_
_entity_poly.entity_id
_entity_poly.type
_entity_poly.pdbx_seq_one_letter_code
_entity_poly.pdbx_strand_id
1 'polypeptide(L)' 'MPMTCYFSNSRMKELFNELGIEVTKENKQAIDEKLHFWLSVDYPNCAATWKLIRKRLKEDGQGFKARLGEVLAEYTVDR' A
#
# COMPACT_ATOMS: atom_id res chain seq x y z
N MET A 1 -6.21 19.06 6.81
CA MET A 1 -4.84 18.62 6.54
C MET A 1 -4.88 17.26 5.83
N PRO A 2 -4.92 17.17 4.50
CA PRO A 2 -4.81 15.90 3.79
C PRO A 2 -3.40 15.82 3.20
N MET A 3 -2.43 15.50 4.06
CA MET A 3 -1.07 15.21 3.61
C MET A 3 -0.92 13.69 3.57
N THR A 4 -0.25 13.23 2.54
CA THR A 4 0.06 11.84 2.18
C THR A 4 0.86 11.12 3.28
N CYS A 5 0.22 10.81 4.41
CA CYS A 5 0.89 10.53 5.69
C CYS A 5 1.43 9.10 5.87
N TYR A 6 1.20 8.12 4.96
CA TYR A 6 1.75 6.75 5.15
C TYR A 6 3.06 6.54 4.42
N PHE A 7 3.38 7.37 3.42
CA PHE A 7 4.66 7.31 2.72
C PHE A 7 5.82 7.79 3.59
N SER A 8 5.57 8.54 4.66
CA SER A 8 6.61 8.87 5.65
C SER A 8 6.80 7.77 6.70
N ASN A 9 5.94 6.75 6.72
CA ASN A 9 6.01 5.66 7.67
C ASN A 9 6.92 4.56 7.10
N SER A 10 8.12 4.39 7.69
CA SER A 10 9.16 3.49 7.17
C SER A 10 8.66 2.07 6.90
N ARG A 11 7.70 1.58 7.71
CA ARG A 11 7.14 0.23 7.58
C ARG A 11 6.37 -0.02 6.30
N MET A 12 5.72 1.01 5.74
CA MET A 12 4.97 0.86 4.49
C MET A 12 5.92 0.93 3.29
N LYS A 13 6.95 1.78 3.35
CA LYS A 13 8.07 1.73 2.40
C LYS A 13 8.77 0.38 2.41
N GLU A 14 9.04 -0.18 3.59
CA GLU A 14 9.63 -1.51 3.73
C GLU A 14 8.74 -2.59 3.10
N LEU A 15 7.41 -2.54 3.32
CA LEU A 15 6.48 -3.46 2.68
C LEU A 15 6.48 -3.34 1.16
N PHE A 16 6.40 -2.12 0.62
CA PHE A 16 6.48 -1.89 -0.82
C PHE A 16 7.82 -2.35 -1.39
N ASN A 17 8.92 -2.10 -0.68
CA ASN A 17 10.25 -2.56 -1.05
C ASN A 17 10.36 -4.09 -1.01
N GLU A 18 9.78 -4.75 -0.01
CA GLU A 18 9.67 -6.22 0.06
C GLU A 18 8.88 -6.81 -1.12
N LEU A 19 7.95 -6.02 -1.67
CA LEU A 19 7.13 -6.39 -2.82
C LEU A 19 7.73 -5.94 -4.17
N GLY A 20 8.87 -5.25 -4.17
CA GLY A 20 9.47 -4.70 -5.40
C GLY A 20 8.67 -3.54 -6.03
N ILE A 21 7.84 -2.85 -5.25
CA ILE A 21 7.01 -1.74 -5.70
C ILE A 21 7.78 -0.43 -5.48
N GLU A 22 8.09 0.27 -6.56
CA GLU A 22 8.75 1.57 -6.50
C GLU A 22 7.73 2.70 -6.40
N VAL A 23 7.62 3.29 -5.20
CA VAL A 23 6.74 4.44 -4.98
C VAL A 23 7.47 5.74 -5.33
N THR A 24 7.13 6.31 -6.49
CA THR A 24 7.60 7.63 -6.92
C THR A 24 6.64 8.75 -6.49
N LYS A 25 7.08 10.02 -6.54
CA LYS A 25 6.21 11.17 -6.20
C LYS A 25 5.01 11.35 -7.15
N GLU A 26 5.10 10.83 -8.36
CA GLU A 26 4.00 10.81 -9.34
C GLU A 26 3.06 9.63 -9.08
N ASN A 27 3.60 8.43 -8.84
CA ASN A 27 2.79 7.23 -8.64
C ASN A 27 2.18 7.13 -7.24
N LYS A 28 2.74 7.81 -6.24
CA LYS A 28 2.27 7.73 -4.84
C LYS A 28 0.78 8.06 -4.70
N GLN A 29 0.26 8.99 -5.50
CA GLN A 29 -1.13 9.42 -5.39
C GLN A 29 -2.05 8.36 -5.99
N ALA A 30 -1.71 7.86 -7.18
CA ALA A 30 -2.43 6.75 -7.81
C ALA A 30 -2.44 5.48 -6.95
N ILE A 31 -1.30 5.13 -6.34
CA ILE A 31 -1.20 3.98 -5.43
C ILE A 31 -2.05 4.21 -4.18
N ASP A 32 -2.02 5.41 -3.58
CA ASP A 32 -2.82 5.74 -2.40
C ASP A 32 -4.33 5.64 -2.69
N GLU A 33 -4.80 6.17 -3.82
CA GLU A 33 -6.19 6.07 -4.24
C GLU A 33 -6.60 4.62 -4.51
N LYS A 34 -5.76 3.86 -5.23
CA LYS A 34 -6.03 2.44 -5.54
C LYS A 34 -6.07 1.60 -4.26
N LEU A 35 -5.23 1.90 -3.26
CA LEU A 35 -5.25 1.22 -1.96
C LEU A 35 -6.45 1.60 -1.10
N HIS A 36 -6.83 2.88 -1.03
CA HIS A 36 -8.03 3.27 -0.30
C HIS A 36 -9.28 2.65 -0.92
N PHE A 37 -9.36 2.64 -2.25
CA PHE A 37 -10.44 1.98 -2.98
C PHE A 37 -10.45 0.46 -2.73
N TRP A 38 -9.30 -0.20 -2.85
CA TRP A 38 -9.20 -1.65 -2.68
C TRP A 38 -9.44 -2.11 -1.24
N LEU A 39 -8.96 -1.35 -0.25
CA LEU A 39 -9.20 -1.64 1.17
C LEU A 39 -10.57 -1.13 1.65
N SER A 40 -11.30 -0.42 0.79
CA SER A 40 -12.59 0.23 1.11
C SER A 40 -12.52 1.04 2.40
N VAL A 41 -11.41 1.77 2.60
CA VAL A 41 -11.20 2.61 3.78
C VAL A 41 -11.55 4.05 3.44
N ASP A 42 -12.36 4.67 4.29
CA ASP A 42 -12.78 6.05 4.14
C ASP A 42 -11.56 6.99 4.12
N TYR A 43 -11.41 7.76 3.05
CA TYR A 43 -10.38 8.78 2.96
C TYR A 43 -10.78 9.97 3.87
N PRO A 44 -9.88 10.56 4.67
CA PRO A 44 -8.44 10.33 4.77
C PRO A 44 -8.06 9.51 6.03
N ASN A 45 -8.31 8.19 6.06
CA ASN A 45 -7.93 7.28 7.17
C ASN A 45 -6.93 6.14 6.86
N CYS A 46 -5.95 6.28 6.00
CA CYS A 46 -4.58 6.47 6.47
C CYS A 46 -4.06 5.49 7.58
N ALA A 47 -4.21 5.85 8.86
CA ALA A 47 -3.80 4.99 9.98
C ALA A 47 -4.68 3.72 10.11
N ALA A 48 -5.97 3.81 9.76
CA ALA A 48 -6.88 2.67 9.70
C ALA A 48 -6.52 1.74 8.53
N THR A 49 -6.17 2.29 7.36
CA THR A 49 -5.64 1.55 6.21
C THR A 49 -4.44 0.70 6.61
N TRP A 50 -3.46 1.30 7.29
CA TRP A 50 -2.28 0.57 7.75
C TRP A 50 -2.59 -0.51 8.81
N LYS A 51 -3.51 -0.23 9.75
CA LYS A 51 -3.97 -1.25 10.71
C LYS A 51 -4.60 -2.44 10.01
N LEU A 52 -5.42 -2.21 9.00
CA LEU A 52 -6.06 -3.26 8.20
C LEU A 52 -5.05 -4.06 7.40
N ILE A 53 -4.11 -3.38 6.73
CA ILE A 53 -3.00 -4.04 6.01
C ILE A 53 -2.23 -4.96 6.95
N ARG A 54 -1.81 -4.49 8.13
CA ARG A 54 -1.09 -5.32 9.10
C ARG A 54 -1.93 -6.47 9.63
N LYS A 55 -3.22 -6.25 9.85
CA LYS A 55 -4.13 -7.31 10.31
C LYS A 55 -4.25 -8.40 9.24
N ARG A 56 -4.50 -8.01 7.99
CA ARG A 56 -4.53 -8.94 6.85
C ARG A 56 -3.18 -9.58 6.55
N LEU A 57 -2.06 -8.88 6.77
CA LEU A 57 -0.72 -9.46 6.65
C LEU A 57 -0.44 -10.51 7.74
N LYS A 58 -1.02 -10.34 8.92
CA LYS A 58 -0.86 -11.30 10.03
C LYS A 58 -1.79 -12.52 9.87
N GLU A 59 -2.99 -12.31 9.33
CA GLU A 59 -3.95 -13.39 9.07
C GLU A 59 -3.60 -14.16 7.78
N ASP A 60 -3.26 -13.44 6.71
CA ASP A 60 -3.12 -13.96 5.34
C ASP A 60 -1.96 -13.27 4.60
N GLY A 61 -0.78 -13.24 5.23
CA GLY A 61 0.39 -12.48 4.75
C GLY A 61 0.79 -12.77 3.31
N GLN A 62 0.77 -14.03 2.91
CA GLN A 62 1.20 -14.45 1.59
C GLN A 62 0.15 -14.14 0.52
N GLY A 63 -1.13 -14.43 0.79
CA GLY A 63 -2.24 -14.14 -0.11
C GLY A 63 -2.47 -12.63 -0.28
N PHE A 64 -2.33 -11.87 0.81
CA PHE A 64 -2.44 -10.42 0.79
C PHE A 64 -1.31 -9.80 -0.04
N LYS A 65 -0.06 -10.24 0.15
CA LYS A 65 1.09 -9.79 -0.66
C LYS A 65 0.90 -10.10 -2.14
N ALA A 66 0.44 -11.31 -2.48
CA ALA A 66 0.16 -11.70 -3.86
C ALA A 66 -0.93 -10.82 -4.49
N ARG A 67 -2.05 -10.59 -3.80
CA ARG A 67 -3.12 -9.71 -4.28
C ARG A 67 -2.69 -8.26 -4.40
N LEU A 68 -1.91 -7.78 -3.43
CA LEU A 68 -1.37 -6.43 -3.47
C LEU A 68 -0.41 -6.25 -4.65
N GLY A 69 0.43 -7.27 -4.90
CA GLY A 69 1.29 -7.36 -6.07
C GLY A 69 0.51 -7.41 -7.39
N GLU A 70 -0.62 -8.12 -7.46
CA GLU A 70 -1.48 -8.11 -8.66
C GLU A 70 -2.13 -6.74 -8.88
N VAL A 71 -2.69 -6.12 -7.83
CA VAL A 71 -3.35 -4.80 -7.92
C VAL A 71 -2.34 -3.72 -8.32
N LEU A 72 -1.11 -3.85 -7.87
CA LEU A 72 -0.02 -2.92 -8.14
C LEU A 72 0.97 -3.45 -9.18
N ALA A 73 0.62 -4.49 -9.94
CA ALA A 73 1.51 -5.12 -10.93
C ALA A 73 1.99 -4.12 -11.99
N GLU A 74 1.15 -3.14 -12.31
CA GLU A 74 1.48 -2.01 -13.21
C GLU A 74 2.60 -1.11 -12.67
N TYR A 75 2.91 -1.18 -11.38
CA TYR A 75 3.93 -0.40 -10.68
C TYR A 75 5.05 -1.28 -10.09
N THR A 76 4.98 -2.60 -10.29
CA THR A 76 6.01 -3.53 -9.83
C THR A 76 7.19 -3.45 -10.80
N VAL A 77 8.36 -3.09 -10.28
CA VAL A 77 9.60 -3.09 -11.06
C VAL A 77 10.15 -4.51 -11.03
N ASP A 78 9.60 -5.36 -11.90
CA ASP A 78 10.17 -6.68 -12.21
C ASP A 78 11.54 -6.46 -12.86
N ARG A 79 12.61 -6.96 -12.23
CA ARG A 79 13.98 -6.87 -12.71
C ARG A 79 14.54 -8.25 -12.98
#